data_AF-A0A1G8N996-F1
#
_entry.id   AF-A0A1G8N996-F1
#
_cell.length_a   1.000
_cell.length_b   1.000
_cell.length_c   1.000
_cell.angle_alpha   90.00
_cell.angle_beta   90.00
_cell.angle_gamma   90.00
#
_symmetry.space_group_name_H-M   'P 1'
#
loop_
_entity.id
_entity.type
_entity.pdbx_description
1 polymer ?
#
loop_
_entity_poly.entity_id
_entity_poly.type
_entity_poly.pdbx_seq_one_letter_code
_entity_poly.pdbx_strand_id
1 'polypeptide(L)'
;MSKSIVDANYRFIAAYQEVNARIAQRQQALALYVTIVVSLLAALVALRPTTASNPAPIEWLMLGFPVAAICFAFLNYKAERAITNLRTFLSLLERLGDANLSLPSYNTDHKWSHSANKARRFHDYAAAVLVAGGNFIGLGAAQSIYPQRLSEQPVFWYVAAALALASFLVVLLSSRWSYSPQ
;
A
#
# COMPACT_ATOMS: atom_id res chain seq x y z
N MET A 1 33.38 7.41 26.49
CA MET A 1 31.95 7.81 26.59
C MET A 1 31.49 8.68 25.42
N SER A 2 32.22 9.72 25.00
CA SER A 2 31.81 10.56 23.85
C SER A 2 31.68 9.78 22.53
N LYS A 3 32.61 8.88 22.21
CA LYS A 3 32.61 8.08 20.98
C LYS A 3 31.38 7.15 20.84
N SER A 4 30.88 6.59 21.95
CA SER A 4 29.68 5.72 21.94
C SER A 4 28.39 6.54 21.79
N ILE A 5 28.34 7.75 22.35
CA ILE A 5 27.20 8.67 22.21
C ILE A 5 27.11 9.18 20.76
N VAL A 6 28.25 9.51 20.13
CA VAL A 6 28.31 9.93 18.72
C VAL A 6 27.88 8.81 17.78
N ASP A 7 28.28 7.56 18.02
CA ASP A 7 27.83 6.40 17.24
C ASP A 7 26.31 6.14 17.40
N ALA A 8 25.78 6.26 18.62
CA ALA A 8 24.33 6.15 18.85
C ALA A 8 23.53 7.24 18.12
N ASN A 9 24.00 8.49 18.16
CA ASN A 9 23.37 9.60 17.44
C ASN A 9 23.41 9.40 15.93
N TYR A 10 24.53 8.92 15.38
CA TYR A 10 24.64 8.63 13.95
C TYR A 10 23.67 7.54 13.51
N ARG A 11 23.59 6.44 14.27
CA ARG A 11 22.63 5.35 14.03
C ARG A 11 21.18 5.80 14.13
N PHE A 12 20.88 6.69 15.07
CA PHE A 12 19.56 7.30 15.23
C PHE A 12 19.17 8.16 14.02
N ILE A 13 20.06 9.06 13.59
CA ILE A 13 19.83 9.92 12.41
C ILE A 13 19.65 9.07 11.15
N ALA A 14 20.52 8.08 10.93
CA ALA A 14 20.44 7.18 9.79
C ALA A 14 19.11 6.39 9.77
N ALA A 15 18.68 5.87 10.92
CA ALA A 15 17.41 5.18 11.04
C ALA A 15 16.21 6.10 10.78
N TYR A 16 16.22 7.36 11.23
CA TYR A 16 15.16 8.32 10.91
C TYR A 16 15.12 8.70 9.43
N GLN A 17 16.27 8.89 8.79
CA GLN A 17 16.34 9.13 7.34
C GLN A 17 15.75 7.95 6.55
N GLU A 18 16.07 6.72 6.98
CA GLU A 18 15.51 5.52 6.39
C GLU A 18 13.99 5.44 6.60
N VAL A 19 13.47 5.75 7.79
CA VAL A 19 12.01 5.82 8.04
C VAL A 19 11.34 6.80 7.09
N ASN A 20 11.90 8.01 6.92
CA ASN A 20 11.37 9.01 6.01
C ASN A 20 11.39 8.52 4.55
N ALA A 21 12.45 7.84 4.13
CA ALA A 21 12.55 7.25 2.80
C ALA A 21 11.47 6.16 2.59
N ARG A 22 11.20 5.31 3.58
CA ARG A 22 10.14 4.29 3.49
C ARG A 22 8.74 4.90 3.45
N ILE A 23 8.49 5.98 4.19
CA ILE A 23 7.22 6.72 4.13
C ILE A 23 7.03 7.32 2.72
N ALA A 24 8.07 7.94 2.15
CA ALA A 24 8.02 8.50 0.80
C ALA A 24 7.79 7.41 -0.28
N GLN A 25 8.48 6.27 -0.17
CA GLN A 25 8.26 5.12 -1.06
C GLN A 25 6.81 4.62 -1.02
N ARG A 26 6.15 4.71 0.14
CA ARG A 26 4.75 4.30 0.31
C ARG A 26 3.79 5.23 -0.44
N GLN A 27 4.03 6.54 -0.39
CA GLN A 27 3.33 7.54 -1.20
C GLN A 27 3.58 7.33 -2.70
N GLN A 28 4.81 7.03 -3.10
CA GLN A 28 5.16 6.74 -4.48
C GLN A 28 4.44 5.48 -5.00
N ALA A 29 4.32 4.43 -4.18
CA ALA A 29 3.57 3.23 -4.54
C ALA A 29 2.08 3.53 -4.78
N LEU A 30 1.47 4.42 -3.98
CA LEU A 30 0.09 4.87 -4.17
C LEU A 30 -0.06 5.62 -5.51
N ALA A 31 0.85 6.54 -5.81
CA ALA A 31 0.84 7.28 -7.07
C ALA A 31 0.96 6.33 -8.28
N LEU A 32 1.91 5.38 -8.23
CA LEU A 32 2.08 4.37 -9.29
C LEU A 32 0.82 3.53 -9.50
N TYR A 33 0.17 3.10 -8.40
CA TYR A 33 -1.08 2.36 -8.49
C TYR A 33 -2.19 3.19 -9.16
N VAL A 34 -2.38 4.44 -8.76
CA VAL A 34 -3.36 5.35 -9.38
C VAL A 34 -3.09 5.49 -10.88
N THR A 35 -1.83 5.74 -11.26
CA THR A 35 -1.44 5.87 -12.67
C THR A 35 -1.79 4.61 -13.46
N ILE A 36 -1.41 3.43 -12.96
CA ILE A 36 -1.68 2.16 -13.65
C ILE A 36 -3.20 1.94 -13.79
N VAL A 37 -3.99 2.17 -12.75
CA VAL A 37 -5.45 2.00 -12.80
C VAL A 37 -6.09 2.93 -13.82
N VAL A 38 -5.70 4.21 -13.83
CA VAL A 38 -6.22 5.18 -14.80
C VAL A 38 -5.80 4.82 -16.23
N SER A 39 -4.56 4.39 -16.44
CA SER A 39 -4.07 3.93 -17.75
C SER A 39 -4.80 2.69 -18.25
N LEU A 40 -5.05 1.71 -17.37
CA LEU A 40 -5.84 0.51 -17.71
C LEU A 40 -7.28 0.87 -18.05
N LEU A 41 -7.88 1.80 -17.30
CA LEU A 41 -9.23 2.29 -17.59
C LEU A 41 -9.29 3.01 -18.93
N ALA A 42 -8.32 3.88 -19.22
CA ALA A 42 -8.21 4.57 -20.50
C ALA A 42 -8.06 3.57 -21.66
N ALA A 43 -7.20 2.56 -21.51
CA ALA A 43 -7.04 1.49 -22.50
C ALA A 43 -8.34 0.70 -22.72
N LEU A 44 -9.06 0.37 -21.64
CA LEU A 44 -10.33 -0.36 -21.70
C LEU A 44 -11.41 0.45 -22.45
N VAL A 45 -11.45 1.77 -22.24
CA VAL A 45 -12.36 2.67 -22.95
C VAL A 45 -11.96 2.84 -24.41
N ALA A 46 -10.65 2.96 -24.69
CA ALA A 46 -10.13 3.12 -26.05
C ALA A 46 -10.36 1.90 -26.94
N LEU A 47 -10.35 0.69 -26.35
CA LEU A 47 -10.56 -0.57 -27.06
C LEU A 47 -12.05 -0.91 -27.29
N ARG A 48 -12.97 0.03 -27.00
CA ARG A 48 -14.41 -0.17 -27.19
C ARG A 48 -14.71 -0.75 -28.57
N PRO A 49 -15.61 -1.74 -28.67
CA PRO A 49 -15.81 -2.48 -29.90
C PRO A 49 -16.46 -1.59 -30.97
N THR A 50 -15.65 -1.05 -31.87
CA THR A 50 -16.07 -0.32 -33.08
C THR A 50 -15.99 -1.25 -34.28
N THR A 51 -17.01 -2.10 -34.47
CA THR A 51 -17.21 -2.95 -35.68
C THR A 51 -15.98 -3.77 -36.16
N ALA A 52 -14.95 -3.94 -35.34
CA ALA A 52 -13.67 -4.46 -35.77
C ALA A 52 -13.63 -5.98 -35.70
N SER A 53 -13.14 -6.60 -36.78
CA SER A 53 -13.04 -8.04 -37.02
C SER A 53 -11.98 -8.75 -36.19
N ASN A 54 -11.24 -8.04 -35.32
CA ASN A 54 -10.20 -8.62 -34.49
C ASN A 54 -10.45 -8.36 -33.00
N PRO A 55 -10.74 -9.41 -32.21
CA PRO A 55 -10.85 -9.34 -30.76
C PRO A 55 -9.65 -8.68 -30.06
N ALA A 56 -9.85 -7.53 -29.42
CA ALA A 56 -8.88 -7.10 -28.41
C ALA A 56 -8.91 -8.08 -27.20
N PRO A 57 -7.78 -8.45 -26.59
CA PRO A 57 -7.71 -9.37 -25.45
C PRO A 57 -8.11 -8.67 -24.14
N ILE A 58 -9.39 -8.33 -24.03
CA ILE A 58 -9.97 -7.55 -22.92
C ILE A 58 -9.89 -8.33 -21.60
N GLU A 59 -9.94 -9.66 -21.67
CA GLU A 59 -9.92 -10.55 -20.52
C GLU A 59 -8.61 -10.37 -19.73
N TRP A 60 -7.49 -10.22 -20.44
CA TRP A 60 -6.17 -9.94 -19.86
C TRP A 60 -6.04 -8.51 -19.35
N LEU A 61 -6.64 -7.55 -20.05
CA LEU A 61 -6.65 -6.16 -19.61
C LEU A 61 -7.44 -5.99 -18.29
N MET A 62 -8.56 -6.71 -18.17
CA MET A 62 -9.37 -6.74 -16.97
C MET A 62 -8.60 -7.31 -15.77
N LEU A 63 -7.79 -8.37 -15.97
CA LEU A 63 -6.90 -8.89 -14.92
C LEU A 63 -5.82 -7.88 -14.49
N GLY A 64 -5.50 -6.88 -15.32
CA GLY A 64 -4.57 -5.82 -14.98
C GLY A 64 -4.97 -5.04 -13.72
N PHE A 65 -6.26 -4.81 -13.49
CA PHE A 65 -6.76 -4.08 -12.30
C PHE A 65 -6.43 -4.79 -10.98
N PRO A 66 -6.85 -6.05 -10.77
CA PRO A 66 -6.52 -6.76 -9.55
C PRO A 66 -5.02 -7.06 -9.42
N VAL A 67 -4.30 -7.28 -10.53
CA VAL A 67 -2.84 -7.44 -10.50
C VAL A 67 -2.15 -6.17 -10.00
N ALA A 68 -2.55 -4.99 -10.50
CA ALA A 68 -2.04 -3.72 -10.01
C ALA A 68 -2.32 -3.52 -8.51
N ALA A 69 -3.52 -3.90 -8.06
CA ALA A 69 -3.90 -3.84 -6.65
C ALA A 69 -3.07 -4.79 -5.77
N ILE A 70 -2.76 -6.00 -6.23
CA ILE A 70 -1.88 -6.95 -5.52
C ILE A 70 -0.46 -6.40 -5.42
N CYS A 71 0.09 -5.87 -6.51
CA CYS A 71 1.41 -5.24 -6.51
C CYS A 71 1.47 -4.09 -5.50
N PHE A 72 0.45 -3.24 -5.49
CA PHE A 72 0.31 -2.17 -4.51
C PHE A 72 0.21 -2.69 -3.07
N ALA A 73 -0.54 -3.77 -2.84
CA ALA A 73 -0.66 -4.41 -1.53
C ALA A 73 0.70 -4.93 -1.02
N PHE A 74 1.50 -5.57 -1.88
CA PHE A 74 2.83 -6.05 -1.51
C PHE A 74 3.82 -4.92 -1.24
N LEU A 75 3.80 -3.86 -2.05
CA LEU A 75 4.66 -2.70 -1.82
C LEU A 75 4.32 -2.01 -0.49
N ASN A 76 3.03 -1.87 -0.17
CA ASN A 76 2.59 -1.35 1.13
C ASN A 76 3.00 -2.24 2.29
N TYR A 77 2.80 -3.54 2.16
CA TYR A 77 3.16 -4.49 3.21
C TYR A 77 4.66 -4.43 3.52
N LYS A 78 5.50 -4.45 2.47
CA LYS A 78 6.95 -4.33 2.61
C LYS A 78 7.34 -3.03 3.31
N ALA A 79 6.76 -1.90 2.90
CA ALA A 79 7.05 -0.60 3.49
C ALA A 79 6.65 -0.53 4.96
N GLU A 80 5.45 -1.03 5.31
CA GLU A 80 4.96 -1.03 6.69
C GLU A 80 5.82 -1.90 7.60
N ARG A 81 6.21 -3.10 7.14
CA ARG A 81 7.14 -3.98 7.88
C ARG A 81 8.48 -3.30 8.13
N ALA A 82 9.03 -2.63 7.13
CA ALA A 82 10.29 -1.90 7.27
C ALA A 82 10.18 -0.75 8.28
N ILE A 83 9.10 0.04 8.20
CA ILE A 83 8.85 1.16 9.12
C ILE A 83 8.69 0.65 10.56
N THR A 84 7.91 -0.41 10.77
CA THR A 84 7.70 -0.97 12.11
C THR A 84 9.01 -1.49 12.72
N ASN A 85 9.85 -2.15 11.93
CA ASN A 85 11.16 -2.62 12.40
C ASN A 85 12.09 -1.45 12.76
N LEU A 86 12.16 -0.43 11.90
CA LEU A 86 12.96 0.77 12.15
C LEU A 86 12.49 1.55 13.38
N ARG A 87 11.17 1.67 13.59
CA ARG A 87 10.63 2.33 14.80
C ARG A 87 10.91 1.56 16.07
N THR A 88 10.95 0.22 15.98
CA THR A 88 11.38 -0.63 17.11
C THR A 88 12.86 -0.44 17.40
N PHE A 89 13.70 -0.36 16.37
CA PHE A 89 15.11 -0.05 16.54
C PHE A 89 15.31 1.35 17.17
N LEU A 90 14.57 2.35 16.70
CA LEU A 90 14.60 3.71 17.26
C LEU A 90 14.14 3.74 18.72
N SER A 91 13.09 3.00 19.09
CA SER A 91 12.63 2.96 20.48
C SER A 91 13.63 2.27 21.41
N LEU A 92 14.35 1.26 20.94
CA LEU A 92 15.48 0.66 21.67
C LEU A 92 16.62 1.66 21.87
N LEU A 93 16.96 2.47 20.85
CA LEU A 93 17.96 3.52 20.97
C LEU A 93 17.52 4.63 21.94
N GLU A 94 16.25 5.04 21.91
CA GLU A 94 15.68 6.07 22.81
C GLU A 94 15.67 5.62 24.28
N ARG A 95 15.71 4.31 24.56
CA ARG A 95 15.78 3.74 25.91
C ARG A 95 17.21 3.51 26.41
N LEU A 96 18.24 3.72 25.59
CA LEU A 96 19.62 3.54 26.02
C LEU A 96 19.96 4.50 27.16
N GLY A 97 20.39 3.94 28.29
CA GLY A 97 20.75 4.72 29.48
C GLY A 97 19.58 5.46 30.11
N ASP A 98 18.36 4.92 29.98
CA ASP A 98 17.11 5.50 30.52
C ASP A 98 16.85 6.94 30.03
N ALA A 99 17.38 7.29 28.85
CA ALA A 99 17.22 8.62 28.27
C ALA A 99 15.75 9.00 28.06
N ASN A 100 14.88 8.03 27.78
CA ASN A 100 13.43 8.21 27.67
C ASN A 100 12.73 8.66 28.97
N LEU A 101 13.39 8.56 30.14
CA LEU A 101 12.86 9.07 31.41
C LEU A 101 13.19 10.55 31.62
N SER A 102 14.24 11.05 30.99
CA SER A 102 14.73 12.43 31.13
C SER A 102 14.37 13.31 29.94
N LEU A 103 14.21 12.71 28.75
CA LEU A 103 13.89 13.40 27.50
C LEU A 103 12.61 12.83 26.88
N PRO A 104 11.77 13.69 26.27
CA PRO A 104 10.59 13.23 25.55
C PRO A 104 11.01 12.34 24.38
N SER A 105 10.39 11.17 24.28
CA SER A 105 10.73 10.15 23.30
C SER A 105 9.56 9.90 22.36
N TYR A 106 9.79 10.03 21.06
CA TYR A 106 8.74 9.96 20.05
C TYR A 106 8.21 8.54 19.85
N ASN A 107 9.06 7.51 19.95
CA ASN A 107 8.64 6.12 19.72
C ASN A 107 8.30 5.37 21.00
N THR A 108 8.71 5.84 22.18
CA THR A 108 8.37 5.16 23.45
C THR A 108 7.19 5.80 24.18
N ASP A 109 6.93 7.10 24.01
CA ASP A 109 5.79 7.76 24.64
C ASP A 109 4.48 7.41 23.92
N HIS A 110 3.49 6.95 24.69
CA HIS A 110 2.18 6.55 24.19
C HIS A 110 1.43 7.72 23.53
N LYS A 111 1.60 8.95 24.01
CA LYS A 111 0.94 10.15 23.46
C LYS A 111 1.30 10.37 21.99
N TRP A 112 2.59 10.27 21.67
CA TRP A 112 3.12 10.54 20.33
C TRP A 112 2.98 9.33 19.41
N SER A 113 3.35 8.15 19.90
CA SER A 113 3.28 6.90 19.12
C SER A 113 1.84 6.53 18.73
N HIS A 114 0.87 6.66 19.63
CA HIS A 114 -0.52 6.33 19.34
C HIS A 114 -1.15 7.29 18.33
N SER A 115 -0.91 8.60 18.49
CA SER A 115 -1.40 9.62 17.54
C SER A 115 -0.81 9.41 16.14
N ALA A 116 0.49 9.14 16.05
CA ALA A 116 1.16 8.84 14.78
C ALA A 116 0.59 7.59 14.10
N ASN A 117 0.29 6.55 14.86
CA ASN A 117 -0.34 5.33 14.33
C ASN A 117 -1.78 5.59 13.85
N LYS A 118 -2.55 6.42 14.55
CA LYS A 118 -3.90 6.80 14.12
C LYS A 118 -3.87 7.57 12.81
N ALA A 119 -2.92 8.49 12.63
CA ALA A 119 -2.74 9.21 11.37
C ALA A 119 -2.40 8.26 10.21
N ARG A 120 -1.54 7.26 10.44
CA ARG A 120 -1.21 6.24 9.42
C ARG A 120 -2.40 5.39 9.01
N ARG A 121 -3.29 5.05 9.94
CA ARG A 121 -4.52 4.30 9.62
C ARG A 121 -5.42 5.02 8.61
N PHE A 122 -5.46 6.35 8.62
CA PHE A 122 -6.23 7.09 7.60
C PHE A 122 -5.64 6.93 6.19
N HIS A 123 -4.31 6.86 6.07
CA HIS A 123 -3.67 6.53 4.80
C HIS A 123 -4.02 5.10 4.36
N ASP A 124 -4.02 4.14 5.29
CA ASP A 124 -4.38 2.74 5.00
C ASP A 124 -5.85 2.62 4.54
N TYR A 125 -6.76 3.37 5.17
CA TYR A 125 -8.16 3.42 4.75
C TYR A 125 -8.32 4.08 3.38
N ALA A 126 -7.62 5.18 3.11
CA ALA A 126 -7.64 5.81 1.78
C ALA A 126 -7.13 4.83 0.71
N ALA A 127 -6.03 4.12 0.99
CA ALA A 127 -5.50 3.08 0.13
C ALA A 127 -6.50 1.93 -0.10
N ALA A 128 -7.17 1.46 0.95
CA ALA A 128 -8.17 0.39 0.85
C ALA A 128 -9.39 0.82 0.02
N VAL A 129 -9.89 2.04 0.23
CA VAL A 129 -10.99 2.63 -0.56
C VAL A 129 -10.58 2.76 -2.03
N LEU A 130 -9.34 3.18 -2.29
CA LEU A 130 -8.83 3.34 -3.65
C LEU A 130 -8.63 1.98 -4.36
N VAL A 131 -8.24 0.94 -3.63
CA VAL A 131 -8.19 -0.44 -4.15
C VAL A 131 -9.58 -0.98 -4.47
N ALA A 132 -10.53 -0.81 -3.55
CA ALA A 132 -11.92 -1.22 -3.75
C ALA A 132 -12.54 -0.47 -4.94
N GLY A 133 -12.42 0.86 -4.97
CA GLY A 133 -12.95 1.71 -6.03
C GLY A 133 -12.30 1.44 -7.38
N GLY A 134 -10.97 1.30 -7.43
CA GLY A 134 -10.25 1.02 -8.68
C GLY A 134 -10.65 -0.32 -9.30
N ASN A 135 -10.76 -1.38 -8.50
CA ASN A 135 -11.25 -2.66 -8.98
C ASN A 135 -12.73 -2.61 -9.35
N PHE A 136 -13.57 -1.95 -8.54
CA PHE A 136 -14.99 -1.82 -8.83
C PHE A 136 -15.25 -1.09 -10.15
N ILE A 137 -14.57 0.04 -10.38
CA ILE A 137 -14.68 0.81 -11.62
C ILE A 137 -14.11 0.01 -12.80
N GLY A 138 -12.95 -0.62 -12.65
CA GLY A 138 -12.33 -1.41 -13.72
C GLY A 138 -13.17 -2.62 -14.16
N LEU A 139 -13.62 -3.42 -13.20
CA LEU A 139 -14.46 -4.58 -13.46
C LEU A 139 -15.87 -4.17 -13.94
N GLY A 140 -16.47 -3.15 -13.33
CA GLY A 140 -17.77 -2.62 -13.75
C GLY A 140 -17.74 -2.05 -15.17
N ALA A 141 -16.67 -1.34 -15.54
CA ALA A 141 -16.46 -0.86 -16.90
C ALA A 141 -16.30 -2.03 -17.89
N ALA A 142 -15.56 -3.08 -17.53
CA ALA A 142 -15.41 -4.27 -18.37
C ALA A 142 -16.77 -4.97 -18.60
N GLN A 143 -17.57 -5.11 -17.54
CA GLN A 143 -18.92 -5.69 -17.61
C GLN A 143 -19.88 -4.86 -18.47
N SER A 144 -19.85 -3.53 -18.32
CA SER A 144 -20.72 -2.63 -19.09
C SER A 144 -20.35 -2.55 -20.56
N ILE A 145 -19.06 -2.65 -20.90
CA ILE A 145 -18.59 -2.48 -22.28
C ILE A 145 -18.58 -3.81 -23.04
N TYR A 146 -18.30 -4.93 -22.36
CA TYR A 146 -18.13 -6.24 -23.00
C TYR A 146 -18.92 -7.36 -22.29
N PRO A 147 -20.26 -7.24 -22.17
CA PRO A 147 -21.06 -8.23 -21.44
C PRO A 147 -21.02 -9.63 -22.07
N GLN A 148 -21.02 -9.71 -23.41
CA GLN A 148 -21.06 -10.98 -24.14
C GLN A 148 -19.76 -11.78 -23.98
N ARG A 149 -18.61 -11.09 -24.02
CA ARG A 149 -17.28 -11.68 -23.78
C ARG A 149 -17.14 -12.32 -22.42
N LEU A 150 -17.65 -11.65 -21.39
CA LEU A 150 -17.58 -12.13 -20.01
C LEU A 150 -18.49 -13.34 -19.79
N SER A 151 -19.61 -13.43 -20.53
CA SER A 151 -20.45 -14.64 -20.50
C SER A 151 -19.80 -15.84 -21.18
N GLU A 152 -18.98 -15.62 -22.22
CA GLU A 152 -18.24 -16.68 -22.92
C GLU A 152 -17.06 -17.22 -22.09
N GLN A 153 -16.41 -16.36 -21.30
CA GLN A 153 -15.27 -16.74 -20.46
C GLN A 153 -15.44 -16.30 -18.99
N PRO A 154 -16.39 -16.91 -18.24
CA PRO A 154 -16.71 -16.48 -16.88
C PRO A 154 -15.56 -16.71 -15.88
N VAL A 155 -14.62 -17.60 -16.20
CA VAL A 155 -13.45 -17.89 -15.37
C VAL A 155 -12.63 -16.62 -15.10
N PHE A 156 -12.40 -15.77 -16.10
CA PHE A 156 -11.63 -14.54 -15.94
C PHE A 156 -12.30 -13.57 -14.97
N TRP A 157 -13.64 -13.51 -14.99
CA TRP A 157 -14.41 -12.68 -14.06
C TRP A 157 -14.24 -13.14 -12.61
N TYR A 158 -14.42 -14.44 -12.35
CA TYR A 158 -14.26 -14.99 -11.01
C TYR A 158 -12.84 -14.86 -10.49
N VAL A 159 -11.83 -15.09 -11.34
CA VAL A 159 -10.42 -14.88 -10.96
C VAL A 159 -10.17 -13.42 -10.65
N ALA A 160 -10.63 -12.49 -11.49
CA ALA A 160 -10.45 -11.06 -11.25
C ALA A 160 -11.11 -10.60 -9.95
N ALA A 161 -12.35 -11.06 -9.69
CA ALA A 161 -13.07 -10.77 -8.45
C ALA A 161 -12.36 -11.35 -7.21
N ALA A 162 -11.87 -12.60 -7.28
CA ALA A 162 -11.14 -13.24 -6.19
C ALA A 162 -9.83 -12.51 -5.88
N LEU A 163 -9.06 -12.13 -6.92
CA LEU A 163 -7.81 -11.39 -6.77
C LEU A 163 -8.07 -9.96 -6.24
N ALA A 164 -9.12 -9.29 -6.71
CA ALA A 164 -9.53 -7.98 -6.22
C ALA A 164 -9.87 -8.05 -4.72
N LEU A 165 -10.69 -9.03 -4.31
CA LEU A 165 -11.04 -9.26 -2.91
C LEU A 165 -9.81 -9.54 -2.06
N ALA A 166 -8.92 -10.43 -2.52
CA ALA A 166 -7.68 -10.76 -1.83
C ALA A 166 -6.80 -9.51 -1.64
N SER A 167 -6.59 -8.72 -2.70
CA SER A 167 -5.80 -7.49 -2.63
C SER A 167 -6.38 -6.47 -1.65
N PHE A 168 -7.71 -6.29 -1.66
CA PHE A 168 -8.41 -5.41 -0.74
C PHE A 168 -8.22 -5.85 0.71
N LEU A 169 -8.40 -7.14 1.00
CA LEU A 169 -8.22 -7.70 2.34
C LEU A 169 -6.77 -7.52 2.81
N VAL A 170 -5.78 -7.74 1.97
CA VAL A 170 -4.36 -7.54 2.33
C VAL A 170 -4.09 -6.07 2.68
N VAL A 171 -4.57 -5.12 1.87
CA VAL A 171 -4.40 -3.68 2.16
C VAL A 171 -5.13 -3.29 3.44
N LEU A 172 -6.36 -3.77 3.64
CA LEU A 172 -7.14 -3.47 4.83
C LEU A 172 -6.48 -4.03 6.11
N LEU A 173 -5.99 -5.27 6.05
CA LEU A 173 -5.32 -5.94 7.17
C LEU A 173 -3.93 -5.38 7.45
N SER A 174 -3.28 -4.75 6.46
CA SER A 174 -1.98 -4.10 6.67
C SER A 174 -2.01 -3.05 7.79
N SER A 175 -3.16 -2.40 8.00
CA SER A 175 -3.38 -1.44 9.08
C SER A 175 -3.27 -2.02 10.50
N ARG A 176 -3.41 -3.35 10.65
CA ARG A 176 -3.30 -4.03 11.94
C ARG A 176 -1.85 -4.32 12.35
N TRP A 177 -0.90 -4.19 11.43
CA TRP A 177 0.52 -4.45 11.69
C TRP A 177 1.31 -3.20 12.14
N SER A 178 0.60 -2.19 12.63
CA SER A 178 1.18 -0.96 13.16
C SER A 178 2.07 -1.21 14.38
N TYR A 179 3.19 -0.50 14.47
CA TYR A 179 4.08 -0.46 15.62
C TYR A 179 3.33 -0.26 16.95
N SER A 180 3.66 -1.05 17.97
CA SER A 180 3.19 -0.87 19.34
C SER A 180 4.40 -0.73 20.26
N PRO A 181 4.53 0.37 21.02
CA PRO A 181 5.58 0.46 22.03
C PRO A 181 5.23 -0.55 23.15
N GLN A 182 6.09 -1.56 23.32
CA GLN A 182 6.10 -2.39 24.53
C GLN A 182 6.86 -1.67 25.62
#